data_AF-A0A218Y2Q7-F1
#
_entry.id   AF-A0A218Y2Q7-F1
#
_cell.length_a   1.000
_cell.length_b   1.000
_cell.length_c   1.000
_cell.angle_alpha   90.00
_cell.angle_beta   90.00
_cell.angle_gamma   90.00
#
_symmetry.space_group_name_H-M   'P 1'
#
loop_
_entity.id
_entity.type
_entity.pdbx_description
1 polymer ?
#
loop_
_entity_poly.entity_id
_entity_poly.type
_entity_poly.pdbx_seq_one_letter_code
_entity_poly.pdbx_strand_id
1 'polypeptide(L)'
;MRSLTKLDLRLCTALEAVPDGLENLAHLMYLDIYRTKIYGLCDGLLHSLVNIQSLGFNHVNGGGKEVCLSALKRLKCLNCSFSDADEVHMFAKSNPHLPTWSDLSFGLNDDNNDGDYRLFHDDRFEIWSEDISECGKVVRIHGRKKNEIHGRISFLEDIQSLCIGYYNSGGACNMLDFYPTEVNVGIHLLTVEGVQEKTAFSILYPISHLKELIINRCRKLEYLFTGSAGVYLQNLQVLKIKLCDDLKGIIAPGSPDPIDTFPSLESIHVKDCSRIQTLVGHLLLLRLRKLRKIVALGCDSMKEIIEWSPVMPSDQVDLSSLKEIHMLNCKSIWRLLAAESLPLIQDLETIDAIYCKNMKEVIGHAQEQSSQNSSWPRLQQLKSLSLSLLPALKSICDQPLICSSIEEIAARGCPKLKRIPLYLPPGPDGCPSPPPNLKNIYVQSKERWESLEWPIQPEAKTLLQPFVRYDP
;
A
#
# COMPACT_ATOMS: atom_id res chain seq x y z
N MET A 1 12.81 -33.07 -18.12
CA MET A 1 11.90 -32.23 -17.29
C MET A 1 11.99 -32.46 -15.77
N ARG A 2 12.93 -33.27 -15.24
CA ARG A 2 13.03 -33.58 -13.78
C ARG A 2 13.49 -32.41 -12.88
N SER A 3 13.70 -31.21 -13.42
CA SER A 3 14.19 -30.03 -12.68
C SER A 3 13.14 -28.93 -12.50
N LEU A 4 11.88 -29.15 -12.93
CA LEU A 4 10.85 -28.12 -12.86
C LEU A 4 10.43 -27.88 -11.40
N THR A 5 10.64 -26.66 -10.91
CA THR A 5 10.30 -26.25 -9.53
C THR A 5 9.08 -25.34 -9.45
N LYS A 6 8.69 -24.71 -10.57
CA LYS A 6 7.53 -23.83 -10.66
C LYS A 6 6.71 -24.14 -11.92
N LEU A 7 5.42 -24.37 -11.75
CA LEU A 7 4.45 -24.56 -12.82
C LEU A 7 3.22 -23.67 -12.55
N ASP A 8 3.02 -22.69 -13.42
CA ASP A 8 1.89 -21.74 -13.35
C ASP A 8 1.02 -21.95 -14.59
N LEU A 9 -0.17 -22.52 -14.35
CA LEU A 9 -1.21 -22.81 -15.34
C LEU A 9 -2.49 -22.01 -15.04
N ARG A 10 -2.35 -20.93 -14.26
CA ARG A 10 -3.48 -20.10 -13.86
C ARG A 10 -4.14 -19.51 -15.10
N LEU A 11 -5.48 -19.46 -15.11
CA LEU A 11 -6.30 -18.96 -16.24
C LEU A 11 -6.20 -19.79 -17.54
N CYS A 12 -5.59 -20.97 -17.53
CA CYS A 12 -5.62 -21.88 -18.68
C CYS A 12 -7.00 -22.53 -18.81
N THR A 13 -7.97 -21.82 -19.37
CA THR A 13 -9.39 -22.22 -19.44
C THR A 13 -9.68 -23.42 -20.35
N ALA A 14 -8.74 -23.80 -21.21
CA ALA A 14 -8.82 -25.00 -22.03
C ALA A 14 -8.38 -26.27 -21.27
N LEU A 15 -7.79 -26.13 -20.08
CA LEU A 15 -7.31 -27.25 -19.29
C LEU A 15 -8.44 -27.86 -18.47
N GLU A 16 -8.93 -29.02 -18.91
CA GLU A 16 -10.11 -29.71 -18.35
C GLU A 16 -9.77 -30.86 -17.40
N ALA A 17 -8.54 -31.35 -17.45
CA ALA A 17 -8.05 -32.43 -16.58
C ALA A 17 -6.61 -32.16 -16.14
N VAL A 18 -6.20 -32.80 -15.04
CA VAL A 18 -4.80 -32.78 -14.60
C VAL A 18 -3.93 -33.37 -15.72
N PRO A 19 -2.87 -32.66 -16.20
CA PRO A 19 -2.00 -33.18 -17.24
C PRO A 19 -1.31 -34.49 -16.85
N ASP A 20 -1.27 -35.45 -17.76
CA ASP A 20 -0.52 -36.70 -17.58
C ASP A 20 0.95 -36.43 -17.29
N GLY A 21 1.50 -37.11 -16.28
CA GLY A 21 2.89 -36.97 -15.89
C GLY A 21 3.18 -35.83 -14.91
N LEU A 22 2.18 -35.07 -14.47
CA LEU A 22 2.33 -34.08 -13.40
C LEU A 22 2.85 -34.72 -12.11
N GLU A 23 2.41 -35.95 -11.81
CA GLU A 23 2.86 -36.78 -10.69
C GLU A 23 4.37 -37.08 -10.71
N ASN A 24 5.01 -37.01 -11.88
CA ASN A 24 6.45 -37.25 -12.02
C ASN A 24 7.31 -36.03 -11.64
N LEU A 25 6.69 -34.89 -11.31
CA LEU A 25 7.38 -33.65 -10.96
C LEU A 25 7.68 -33.55 -9.45
N ALA A 26 8.41 -34.52 -8.90
CA ALA A 26 8.70 -34.60 -7.47
C ALA A 26 9.46 -33.39 -6.87
N HIS A 27 10.13 -32.58 -7.69
CA HIS A 27 10.84 -31.36 -7.29
C HIS A 27 9.98 -30.09 -7.36
N LEU A 28 8.71 -30.21 -7.77
CA LEU A 28 7.82 -29.07 -7.90
C LEU A 28 7.55 -28.45 -6.54
N MET A 29 7.78 -27.14 -6.45
CA MET A 29 7.59 -26.33 -5.24
C MET A 29 6.43 -25.35 -5.38
N TYR A 30 6.06 -24.99 -6.60
CA TYR A 30 4.94 -24.11 -6.90
C TYR A 30 4.08 -24.75 -7.99
N LEU A 31 2.79 -24.94 -7.70
CA LEU A 31 1.78 -25.39 -8.65
C LEU A 31 0.57 -24.46 -8.55
N ASP A 32 0.16 -23.89 -9.67
CA ASP A 32 -1.06 -23.10 -9.73
C ASP A 32 -1.91 -23.49 -10.93
N ILE A 33 -3.05 -24.09 -10.65
CA ILE A 33 -4.07 -24.46 -11.63
C ILE A 33 -5.39 -23.73 -11.34
N TYR A 34 -5.34 -22.62 -10.60
CA TYR A 34 -6.52 -21.83 -10.27
C TYR A 34 -7.13 -21.20 -11.53
N ARG A 35 -8.47 -21.18 -11.63
CA ARG A 35 -9.24 -20.76 -12.80
C ARG A 35 -8.95 -21.57 -14.08
N THR A 36 -8.59 -22.84 -13.93
CA THR A 36 -8.70 -23.85 -14.99
C THR A 36 -10.08 -24.52 -14.92
N LYS A 37 -10.39 -25.49 -15.79
CA LYS A 37 -11.59 -26.34 -15.65
C LYS A 37 -11.30 -27.63 -14.86
N ILE A 38 -10.14 -27.71 -14.17
CA ILE A 38 -9.82 -28.84 -13.29
C ILE A 38 -10.62 -28.69 -11.98
N TYR A 39 -11.41 -29.71 -11.67
CA TYR A 39 -12.19 -29.81 -10.43
C TYR A 39 -11.51 -30.77 -9.46
N GLY A 40 -11.07 -30.25 -8.30
CA GLY A 40 -10.40 -31.04 -7.27
C GLY A 40 -8.99 -31.52 -7.65
N LEU A 41 -8.25 -31.99 -6.65
CA LEU A 41 -6.97 -32.68 -6.82
C LEU A 41 -7.09 -34.05 -6.15
N CYS A 42 -6.80 -35.14 -6.84
CA CYS A 42 -6.88 -36.45 -6.21
C CYS A 42 -5.70 -36.68 -5.24
N ASP A 43 -5.95 -37.40 -4.14
CA ASP A 43 -4.94 -37.67 -3.10
C ASP A 43 -3.65 -38.30 -3.67
N GLY A 44 -3.77 -39.19 -4.66
CA GLY A 44 -2.61 -39.84 -5.30
C GLY A 44 -1.64 -38.85 -5.95
N LEU A 45 -2.14 -37.76 -6.52
CA LEU A 45 -1.31 -36.69 -7.07
C LEU A 45 -0.61 -35.90 -5.95
N LEU A 46 -1.34 -35.58 -4.88
CA LEU A 46 -0.80 -34.84 -3.74
C LEU A 46 0.32 -35.61 -3.02
N HIS A 47 0.19 -36.94 -2.91
CA HIS A 47 1.25 -37.82 -2.40
C HIS A 47 2.50 -37.85 -3.26
N SER A 48 2.40 -37.52 -4.55
CA SER A 48 3.54 -37.47 -5.47
C SER A 48 4.25 -36.10 -5.43
N LEU A 49 3.55 -35.06 -4.99
CA LEU A 49 4.00 -33.66 -5.00
C LEU A 49 4.36 -33.12 -3.60
N VAL A 50 5.01 -33.94 -2.77
CA VAL A 50 5.30 -33.64 -1.35
C VAL A 50 6.17 -32.40 -1.10
N ASN A 51 6.88 -31.90 -2.11
CA ASN A 51 7.75 -30.73 -2.01
C ASN A 51 7.05 -29.39 -2.26
N ILE A 52 5.75 -29.42 -2.58
CA ILE A 52 4.97 -28.22 -2.82
C ILE A 52 5.00 -27.29 -1.60
N GLN A 53 5.33 -26.03 -1.86
CA GLN A 53 5.29 -24.93 -0.92
C GLN A 53 4.17 -23.95 -1.26
N SER A 54 3.74 -23.87 -2.52
CA SER A 54 2.62 -23.04 -2.96
C SER A 54 1.71 -23.83 -3.88
N LEU A 55 0.42 -23.90 -3.53
CA LEU A 55 -0.60 -24.65 -4.26
C LEU A 55 -1.81 -23.77 -4.55
N GLY A 56 -2.24 -23.70 -5.80
CA GLY A 56 -3.49 -23.08 -6.21
C GLY A 56 -4.37 -24.05 -6.99
N PHE A 57 -5.63 -24.21 -6.62
CA PHE A 57 -6.64 -24.99 -7.37
C PHE A 57 -8.03 -24.42 -7.16
N ASN A 58 -9.02 -24.87 -7.94
CA ASN A 58 -10.40 -24.39 -7.82
C ASN A 58 -11.05 -24.93 -6.54
N HIS A 59 -11.81 -26.02 -6.59
CA HIS A 59 -12.61 -26.48 -5.44
C HIS A 59 -11.91 -27.55 -4.59
N VAL A 60 -12.05 -27.45 -3.27
CA VAL A 60 -11.61 -28.48 -2.30
C VAL A 60 -12.44 -29.77 -2.41
N ASN A 61 -13.65 -29.71 -2.98
CA ASN A 61 -14.55 -30.85 -3.07
C ASN A 61 -15.02 -31.13 -4.51
N GLY A 62 -14.08 -31.11 -5.47
CA GLY A 62 -14.39 -31.43 -6.87
C GLY A 62 -14.71 -32.92 -7.05
N GLY A 63 -16.01 -33.27 -7.16
CA GLY A 63 -16.46 -34.63 -7.49
C GLY A 63 -16.91 -35.50 -6.32
N GLY A 64 -17.25 -34.92 -5.17
CA GLY A 64 -17.84 -35.64 -4.03
C GLY A 64 -16.85 -36.43 -3.17
N LYS A 65 -15.55 -36.11 -3.25
CA LYS A 65 -14.50 -36.63 -2.37
C LYS A 65 -13.66 -35.48 -1.83
N GLU A 66 -13.53 -35.48 -0.51
CA GLU A 66 -12.73 -34.51 0.26
C GLU A 66 -11.26 -34.58 -0.14
N VAL A 67 -10.63 -33.42 -0.37
CA VAL A 67 -9.19 -33.32 -0.66
C VAL A 67 -8.41 -33.22 0.64
N CYS A 68 -7.64 -34.25 0.99
CA CYS A 68 -6.80 -34.25 2.18
C CYS A 68 -5.37 -33.77 1.85
N LEU A 69 -4.96 -32.62 2.39
CA LEU A 69 -3.62 -32.06 2.17
C LEU A 69 -2.58 -32.56 3.19
N SER A 70 -2.86 -33.67 3.89
CA SER A 70 -1.98 -34.27 4.90
C SER A 70 -0.58 -34.64 4.37
N ALA A 71 -0.48 -34.95 3.07
CA ALA A 71 0.78 -35.24 2.40
C ALA A 71 1.71 -34.02 2.25
N LEU A 72 1.14 -32.80 2.20
CA LEU A 72 1.86 -31.58 1.85
C LEU A 72 2.43 -30.85 3.08
N LYS A 73 3.36 -31.49 3.78
CA LYS A 73 3.96 -30.97 5.03
C LYS A 73 4.80 -29.69 4.85
N ARG A 74 5.16 -29.33 3.61
CA ARG A 74 5.97 -28.14 3.28
C ARG A 74 5.14 -26.99 2.73
N LEU A 75 3.82 -27.14 2.67
CA LEU A 75 2.91 -26.14 2.12
C LEU A 75 2.96 -24.86 2.98
N LYS A 76 3.20 -23.74 2.32
CA LYS A 76 3.24 -22.39 2.91
C LYS A 76 2.12 -21.50 2.40
N CYS A 77 1.69 -21.70 1.14
CA CYS A 77 0.65 -20.91 0.49
C CYS A 77 -0.38 -21.83 -0.15
N LEU A 78 -1.66 -21.64 0.15
CA LEU A 78 -2.79 -22.39 -0.43
C LEU A 78 -3.81 -21.40 -0.98
N ASN A 79 -4.22 -21.56 -2.23
CA ASN A 79 -5.29 -20.80 -2.85
C ASN A 79 -6.35 -21.77 -3.38
N CYS A 80 -7.54 -21.79 -2.76
CA CYS A 80 -8.64 -22.66 -3.16
C CYS A 80 -10.01 -21.96 -3.03
N SER A 81 -11.08 -22.62 -3.43
CA SER A 81 -12.46 -22.22 -3.21
C SER A 81 -13.22 -23.34 -2.51
N PHE A 82 -14.19 -22.96 -1.69
CA PHE A 82 -15.08 -23.84 -0.96
C PHE A 82 -16.49 -23.68 -1.55
N SER A 83 -17.51 -24.33 -1.03
CA SER A 83 -18.88 -24.19 -1.54
C SER A 83 -19.81 -23.56 -0.51
N ASP A 84 -19.54 -23.78 0.77
CA ASP A 84 -20.20 -23.19 1.93
C ASP A 84 -19.26 -23.09 3.15
N ALA A 85 -19.77 -22.63 4.29
CA ALA A 85 -19.02 -22.54 5.55
C ALA A 85 -18.73 -23.92 6.18
N ASP A 86 -19.57 -24.93 5.92
CA ASP A 86 -19.39 -26.29 6.43
C ASP A 86 -18.17 -26.96 5.77
N GLU A 87 -17.95 -26.75 4.47
CA GLU A 87 -16.75 -27.21 3.77
C GLU A 87 -15.48 -26.56 4.32
N VAL A 88 -15.56 -25.28 4.74
CA VAL A 88 -14.44 -24.61 5.40
C VAL A 88 -14.14 -25.25 6.75
N HIS A 89 -15.17 -25.51 7.56
CA HIS A 89 -15.03 -26.16 8.86
C HIS A 89 -14.45 -27.57 8.74
N MET A 90 -15.00 -28.40 7.85
CA MET A 90 -14.51 -29.75 7.59
C MET A 90 -13.05 -29.73 7.13
N PHE A 91 -12.71 -28.84 6.18
CA PHE A 91 -11.35 -28.74 5.68
C PHE A 91 -10.34 -28.27 6.74
N ALA A 92 -10.73 -27.30 7.57
CA ALA A 92 -9.90 -26.82 8.67
C ALA A 92 -9.63 -27.96 9.69
N LYS A 93 -10.66 -28.74 10.03
CA LYS A 93 -10.58 -29.89 10.93
C LYS A 93 -9.71 -31.02 10.37
N SER A 94 -9.79 -31.28 9.07
CA SER A 94 -9.02 -32.31 8.38
C SER A 94 -7.55 -31.92 8.12
N ASN A 95 -7.20 -30.64 8.24
CA ASN A 95 -5.85 -30.14 7.96
C ASN A 95 -5.25 -29.23 9.06
N PRO A 96 -5.17 -29.69 10.32
CA PRO A 96 -4.68 -28.89 11.45
C PRO A 96 -3.18 -28.59 11.39
N HIS A 97 -2.41 -29.30 10.54
CA HIS A 97 -0.96 -29.17 10.39
C HIS A 97 -0.53 -27.99 9.50
N LEU A 98 -1.47 -27.37 8.78
CA LEU A 98 -1.14 -26.31 7.85
C LEU A 98 -0.78 -25.02 8.62
N PRO A 99 0.30 -24.31 8.23
CA PRO A 99 0.81 -23.17 8.99
C PRO A 99 -0.20 -22.03 9.02
N THR A 100 -0.15 -21.24 10.10
CA THR A 100 -0.96 -20.04 10.30
C THR A 100 -0.74 -19.08 9.13
N TRP A 101 -1.78 -18.94 8.33
CA TRP A 101 -1.72 -18.68 6.90
C TRP A 101 -1.45 -17.23 6.54
N SER A 102 -0.91 -16.95 5.35
CA SER A 102 -0.90 -15.59 4.77
C SER A 102 -1.85 -15.43 3.59
N ASP A 103 -2.38 -16.52 3.01
CA ASP A 103 -3.03 -16.42 1.70
C ASP A 103 -4.14 -17.46 1.36
N LEU A 104 -4.91 -18.00 2.31
CA LEU A 104 -6.14 -18.73 1.97
C LEU A 104 -7.17 -17.77 1.36
N SER A 105 -7.47 -17.88 0.07
CA SER A 105 -8.64 -17.23 -0.53
C SER A 105 -9.83 -18.18 -0.46
N PHE A 106 -11.06 -17.66 -0.40
CA PHE A 106 -12.29 -18.44 -0.46
C PHE A 106 -13.21 -17.83 -1.54
N GLY A 107 -13.84 -18.67 -2.34
CA GLY A 107 -15.10 -18.37 -3.05
C GLY A 107 -16.03 -19.55 -2.77
N LEU A 108 -17.34 -19.35 -2.62
CA LEU A 108 -18.30 -20.41 -2.21
C LEU A 108 -18.92 -21.16 -3.41
N ASN A 109 -20.17 -21.65 -3.49
CA ASN A 109 -20.81 -22.01 -4.78
C ASN A 109 -22.37 -22.17 -4.67
N ASP A 110 -23.31 -21.46 -5.35
CA ASP A 110 -24.72 -21.93 -5.51
C ASP A 110 -25.45 -21.87 -6.89
N ASP A 111 -25.95 -23.03 -7.30
CA ASP A 111 -26.57 -23.44 -8.57
C ASP A 111 -28.01 -22.90 -8.75
N ASN A 112 -28.34 -22.30 -9.91
CA ASN A 112 -29.56 -22.63 -10.69
C ASN A 112 -29.80 -21.75 -11.93
N ASN A 113 -29.91 -22.44 -13.07
CA ASN A 113 -30.71 -22.17 -14.28
C ASN A 113 -31.06 -20.71 -14.66
N ASP A 114 -30.31 -20.16 -15.62
CA ASP A 114 -30.96 -19.63 -16.83
C ASP A 114 -30.05 -19.80 -18.05
N GLY A 115 -30.63 -20.28 -19.15
CA GLY A 115 -29.90 -20.80 -20.29
C GLY A 115 -29.41 -19.70 -21.25
N ASP A 116 -28.14 -19.35 -21.18
CA ASP A 116 -27.39 -18.90 -22.37
C ASP A 116 -25.88 -19.18 -22.21
N TYR A 117 -25.46 -20.32 -22.76
CA TYR A 117 -24.10 -20.86 -22.64
C TYR A 117 -23.16 -20.16 -23.63
N ARG A 118 -22.46 -19.09 -23.22
CA ARG A 118 -21.19 -18.62 -23.83
C ARG A 118 -20.48 -17.57 -22.96
N LEU A 119 -19.27 -17.93 -22.52
CA LEU A 119 -18.18 -17.06 -22.01
C LEU A 119 -18.35 -16.52 -20.57
N PHE A 120 -17.67 -17.21 -19.64
CA PHE A 120 -17.38 -16.80 -18.25
C PHE A 120 -18.58 -16.67 -17.30
N HIS A 121 -19.22 -17.81 -17.01
CA HIS A 121 -20.08 -17.95 -15.83
C HIS A 121 -19.63 -19.15 -15.01
N ASP A 122 -19.10 -18.86 -13.82
CA ASP A 122 -19.14 -19.77 -12.69
C ASP A 122 -19.93 -18.98 -11.65
N ASP A 123 -21.18 -19.33 -11.40
CA ASP A 123 -22.28 -18.38 -11.21
C ASP A 123 -22.98 -18.53 -9.86
N ARG A 124 -22.27 -18.19 -8.80
CA ARG A 124 -22.51 -18.75 -7.48
C ARG A 124 -21.86 -17.85 -6.38
N PHE A 125 -22.43 -17.73 -5.16
CA PHE A 125 -21.93 -17.24 -3.81
C PHE A 125 -22.80 -16.13 -3.17
N GLU A 126 -23.79 -16.54 -2.36
CA GLU A 126 -24.47 -15.75 -1.32
C GLU A 126 -23.85 -16.08 0.07
N ILE A 127 -23.85 -15.12 1.00
CA ILE A 127 -23.26 -15.30 2.35
C ILE A 127 -24.35 -15.56 3.36
N TRP A 128 -24.33 -16.75 3.97
CA TRP A 128 -25.04 -17.07 5.21
C TRP A 128 -24.15 -18.00 6.06
N SER A 129 -23.71 -17.55 7.23
CA SER A 129 -23.36 -18.44 8.35
C SER A 129 -23.45 -17.66 9.66
N GLU A 130 -24.04 -18.30 10.68
CA GLU A 130 -24.18 -17.79 12.04
C GLU A 130 -22.92 -18.04 12.91
N ASP A 131 -21.93 -18.82 12.43
CA ASP A 131 -20.73 -19.12 13.22
C ASP A 131 -19.53 -19.58 12.33
N ILE A 132 -18.42 -18.83 12.36
CA ILE A 132 -17.14 -19.19 11.69
C ILE A 132 -16.00 -19.37 12.72
N SER A 133 -16.36 -19.60 13.98
CA SER A 133 -15.44 -19.58 15.12
C SER A 133 -14.33 -20.62 15.12
N GLU A 134 -14.49 -21.70 14.35
CA GLU A 134 -13.49 -22.76 14.23
C GLU A 134 -12.54 -22.58 13.03
N CYS A 135 -12.67 -21.48 12.27
CA CYS A 135 -11.77 -21.20 11.16
C CYS A 135 -10.40 -20.76 11.70
N GLY A 136 -9.32 -21.42 11.21
CA GLY A 136 -7.95 -21.09 11.59
C GLY A 136 -7.55 -19.62 11.32
N LYS A 137 -6.33 -19.24 11.72
CA LYS A 137 -5.90 -17.85 11.96
C LYS A 137 -6.09 -16.80 10.85
N VAL A 138 -6.37 -17.17 9.59
CA VAL A 138 -6.62 -16.24 8.49
C VAL A 138 -7.78 -16.68 7.62
N VAL A 139 -8.73 -15.77 7.42
CA VAL A 139 -9.96 -16.00 6.65
C VAL A 139 -10.11 -14.92 5.59
N ARG A 140 -10.46 -15.27 4.35
CA ARG A 140 -10.83 -14.31 3.30
C ARG A 140 -12.26 -14.57 2.84
N ILE A 141 -13.16 -13.62 3.06
CA ILE A 141 -14.58 -13.77 2.75
C ILE A 141 -14.91 -12.94 1.51
N HIS A 142 -15.47 -13.58 0.47
CA HIS A 142 -15.87 -12.92 -0.77
C HIS A 142 -17.34 -13.20 -1.12
N GLY A 143 -18.16 -12.14 -1.26
CA GLY A 143 -19.55 -12.23 -1.74
C GLY A 143 -19.67 -12.01 -3.25
N ARG A 144 -20.75 -12.49 -3.92
CA ARG A 144 -20.85 -12.41 -5.39
C ARG A 144 -22.16 -11.90 -6.00
N LYS A 145 -23.30 -11.78 -5.31
CA LYS A 145 -24.48 -11.11 -5.90
C LYS A 145 -25.52 -10.62 -4.88
N LYS A 146 -26.14 -9.47 -5.22
CA LYS A 146 -27.29 -8.78 -4.59
C LYS A 146 -27.39 -8.90 -3.07
N ASN A 147 -26.92 -7.83 -2.43
CA ASN A 147 -27.27 -7.37 -1.10
C ASN A 147 -26.79 -8.25 0.06
N GLU A 148 -25.93 -7.59 0.85
CA GLU A 148 -25.73 -7.79 2.27
C GLU A 148 -24.91 -9.02 2.66
N ILE A 149 -23.77 -8.75 3.29
CA ILE A 149 -23.04 -9.78 4.02
C ILE A 149 -23.72 -9.87 5.38
N HIS A 150 -24.87 -10.55 5.43
CA HIS A 150 -25.55 -10.83 6.69
C HIS A 150 -24.89 -12.02 7.36
N GLY A 151 -24.16 -11.74 8.44
CA GLY A 151 -23.67 -12.77 9.33
C GLY A 151 -23.27 -12.13 10.65
N ARG A 152 -23.84 -12.60 11.75
CA ARG A 152 -23.19 -12.41 13.04
C ARG A 152 -21.90 -13.22 12.96
N ILE A 153 -20.78 -12.53 12.81
CA ILE A 153 -19.49 -13.14 13.03
C ILE A 153 -19.30 -13.20 14.56
N SER A 154 -20.04 -14.12 15.18
CA SER A 154 -19.96 -14.43 16.60
C SER A 154 -18.71 -15.28 16.78
N PHE A 155 -17.82 -14.87 17.68
CA PHE A 155 -16.65 -15.65 18.13
C PHE A 155 -15.52 -15.81 17.09
N LEU A 156 -14.60 -14.85 17.02
CA LEU A 156 -13.34 -14.95 16.23
C LEU A 156 -12.09 -14.95 17.12
N GLU A 157 -12.05 -15.75 18.19
CA GLU A 157 -10.95 -15.65 19.17
C GLU A 157 -9.55 -15.93 18.56
N ASP A 158 -9.47 -16.68 17.46
CA ASP A 158 -8.20 -17.12 16.84
C ASP A 158 -7.81 -16.43 15.52
N ILE A 159 -8.66 -15.57 14.92
CA ILE A 159 -8.36 -14.93 13.63
C ILE A 159 -7.46 -13.70 13.82
N GLN A 160 -6.29 -13.73 13.19
CA GLN A 160 -5.32 -12.62 13.18
C GLN A 160 -5.35 -11.79 11.90
N SER A 161 -5.78 -12.37 10.77
CA SER A 161 -5.93 -11.64 9.51
C SER A 161 -7.25 -11.97 8.84
N LEU A 162 -8.00 -10.94 8.47
CA LEU A 162 -9.28 -11.04 7.79
C LEU A 162 -9.23 -10.27 6.48
N CYS A 163 -9.60 -10.89 5.36
CA CYS A 163 -9.91 -10.17 4.13
C CYS A 163 -11.40 -10.24 3.88
N ILE A 164 -11.98 -9.15 3.43
CA ILE A 164 -13.39 -9.04 3.10
C ILE A 164 -13.46 -8.33 1.76
N GLY A 165 -14.17 -8.86 0.77
CA GLY A 165 -14.39 -8.06 -0.44
C GLY A 165 -14.98 -8.76 -1.65
N TYR A 166 -15.28 -7.98 -2.68
CA TYR A 166 -15.97 -8.46 -3.88
C TYR A 166 -15.02 -8.50 -5.08
N TYR A 167 -14.96 -9.64 -5.76
CA TYR A 167 -14.00 -9.82 -6.85
C TYR A 167 -14.54 -9.46 -8.24
N ASN A 168 -15.87 -9.47 -8.50
CA ASN A 168 -16.32 -9.32 -9.90
C ASN A 168 -17.80 -9.04 -10.24
N SER A 169 -18.61 -8.38 -9.43
CA SER A 169 -19.96 -8.01 -9.87
C SER A 169 -20.37 -6.64 -9.32
N GLY A 170 -21.14 -5.88 -10.09
CA GLY A 170 -21.58 -4.51 -9.76
C GLY A 170 -22.51 -4.38 -8.54
N GLY A 171 -22.40 -5.26 -7.54
CA GLY A 171 -23.07 -5.17 -6.25
C GLY A 171 -22.37 -4.19 -5.30
N ALA A 172 -23.15 -3.48 -4.49
CA ALA A 172 -22.64 -2.66 -3.40
C ALA A 172 -22.40 -3.53 -2.16
N CYS A 173 -21.35 -3.23 -1.41
CA CYS A 173 -21.15 -3.81 -0.09
C CYS A 173 -21.19 -2.70 0.95
N ASN A 174 -22.22 -2.75 1.80
CA ASN A 174 -22.26 -1.91 2.98
C ASN A 174 -21.30 -2.52 3.98
N MET A 175 -20.24 -1.78 4.32
CA MET A 175 -19.42 -2.13 5.48
C MET A 175 -20.23 -2.03 6.79
N LEU A 176 -21.38 -1.36 6.76
CA LEU A 176 -22.39 -1.39 7.84
C LEU A 176 -22.98 -2.80 8.05
N ASP A 177 -22.84 -3.75 7.12
CA ASP A 177 -23.34 -5.12 7.34
C ASP A 177 -22.37 -5.95 8.20
N PHE A 178 -21.14 -5.47 8.35
CA PHE A 178 -20.09 -6.11 9.13
C PHE A 178 -19.98 -5.53 10.53
N TYR A 179 -20.96 -5.86 11.36
CA TYR A 179 -20.84 -5.69 12.80
C TYR A 179 -20.43 -7.02 13.42
N PRO A 180 -19.15 -7.20 13.83
CA PRO A 180 -18.85 -8.19 14.86
C PRO A 180 -19.56 -7.70 16.13
N THR A 181 -20.78 -8.19 16.36
CA THR A 181 -21.65 -7.66 17.40
C THR A 181 -21.10 -7.87 18.79
N GLU A 182 -20.16 -8.80 19.00
CA GLU A 182 -19.51 -9.02 20.29
C GLU A 182 -18.04 -9.43 20.10
N VAL A 183 -17.16 -8.67 20.75
CA VAL A 183 -15.76 -8.98 21.08
C VAL A 183 -14.76 -9.10 19.90
N ASN A 184 -14.06 -7.98 19.68
CA ASN A 184 -12.97 -7.80 18.72
C ASN A 184 -11.64 -8.47 19.17
N VAL A 185 -11.68 -9.79 19.35
CA VAL A 185 -10.51 -10.56 19.81
C VAL A 185 -9.60 -10.85 18.62
N GLY A 186 -8.35 -10.35 18.66
CA GLY A 186 -7.25 -10.92 17.87
C GLY A 186 -6.97 -10.41 16.44
N ILE A 187 -7.87 -9.69 15.77
CA ILE A 187 -7.61 -9.25 14.37
C ILE A 187 -6.53 -8.16 14.33
N HIS A 188 -5.39 -8.48 13.71
CA HIS A 188 -4.26 -7.58 13.51
C HIS A 188 -4.18 -7.01 12.10
N LEU A 189 -4.68 -7.73 11.09
CA LEU A 189 -4.68 -7.32 9.68
C LEU A 189 -6.10 -7.42 9.11
N LEU A 190 -6.60 -6.33 8.56
CA LEU A 190 -7.86 -6.29 7.84
C LEU A 190 -7.60 -5.85 6.40
N THR A 191 -8.06 -6.63 5.44
CA THR A 191 -8.09 -6.26 4.03
C THR A 191 -9.53 -6.07 3.59
N VAL A 192 -9.85 -4.95 2.96
CA VAL A 192 -11.15 -4.63 2.41
C VAL A 192 -11.00 -4.47 0.91
N GLU A 193 -11.72 -5.28 0.12
CA GLU A 193 -11.63 -5.28 -1.34
C GLU A 193 -12.95 -4.98 -2.05
N GLY A 194 -12.87 -4.24 -3.15
CA GLY A 194 -13.99 -4.16 -4.10
C GLY A 194 -15.20 -3.33 -3.64
N VAL A 195 -15.06 -2.51 -2.60
CA VAL A 195 -16.15 -1.64 -2.11
C VAL A 195 -16.64 -0.71 -3.21
N GLN A 196 -17.95 -0.71 -3.44
CA GLN A 196 -18.64 0.10 -4.46
C GLN A 196 -19.36 1.32 -3.88
N GLU A 197 -19.26 1.56 -2.57
CA GLU A 197 -19.80 2.75 -1.92
C GLU A 197 -18.83 3.94 -2.00
N LYS A 198 -19.40 5.14 -1.87
CA LYS A 198 -18.62 6.39 -1.84
C LYS A 198 -17.79 6.53 -0.58
N THR A 199 -18.20 5.91 0.53
CA THR A 199 -17.47 5.91 1.79
C THR A 199 -17.45 4.51 2.37
N ALA A 200 -16.30 4.04 2.87
CA ALA A 200 -16.12 2.67 3.34
C ALA A 200 -16.29 2.52 4.86
N PHE A 201 -15.95 3.52 5.67
CA PHE A 201 -15.88 3.36 7.12
C PHE A 201 -16.77 4.37 7.86
N SER A 202 -17.96 3.90 8.22
CA SER A 202 -18.76 4.41 9.33
C SER A 202 -18.62 3.44 10.50
N ILE A 203 -17.42 3.37 11.08
CA ILE A 203 -17.16 2.45 12.20
C ILE A 203 -17.94 2.95 13.42
N LEU A 204 -18.88 2.14 13.91
CA LEU A 204 -19.61 2.41 15.17
C LEU A 204 -18.96 1.75 16.40
N TYR A 205 -17.93 0.89 16.20
CA TYR A 205 -17.32 0.08 17.27
C TYR A 205 -15.78 0.00 17.20
N PRO A 206 -15.05 0.05 18.35
CA PRO A 206 -13.59 -0.06 18.39
C PRO A 206 -13.03 -1.36 17.80
N ILE A 207 -11.98 -1.25 16.95
CA ILE A 207 -11.14 -2.37 16.50
C ILE A 207 -9.75 -2.24 17.11
N SER A 208 -9.67 -2.55 18.41
CA SER A 208 -8.51 -2.26 19.24
C SER A 208 -7.25 -3.07 18.91
N HIS A 209 -7.32 -4.23 18.27
CA HIS A 209 -6.11 -5.02 17.96
C HIS A 209 -5.55 -4.77 16.55
N LEU A 210 -6.26 -4.02 15.71
CA LEU A 210 -5.90 -3.82 14.31
C LEU A 210 -4.60 -3.02 14.19
N LYS A 211 -3.59 -3.61 13.57
CA LYS A 211 -2.29 -2.99 13.28
C LYS A 211 -2.16 -2.58 11.82
N GLU A 212 -2.75 -3.33 10.90
CA GLU A 212 -2.66 -3.07 9.47
C GLU A 212 -4.04 -3.11 8.80
N LEU A 213 -4.32 -2.08 7.99
CA LEU A 213 -5.52 -1.97 7.17
C LEU A 213 -5.13 -1.84 5.70
N ILE A 214 -5.66 -2.71 4.85
CA ILE A 214 -5.44 -2.70 3.40
C ILE A 214 -6.78 -2.45 2.70
N ILE A 215 -6.88 -1.38 1.90
CA ILE A 215 -8.01 -1.09 1.04
C ILE A 215 -7.59 -1.36 -0.41
N ASN A 216 -8.27 -2.26 -1.11
CA ASN A 216 -7.84 -2.71 -2.43
C ASN A 216 -8.99 -2.73 -3.44
N ARG A 217 -8.82 -2.15 -4.63
CA ARG A 217 -9.81 -2.21 -5.72
C ARG A 217 -11.20 -1.64 -5.36
N CYS A 218 -11.29 -0.76 -4.37
CA CYS A 218 -12.53 -0.07 -4.01
C CYS A 218 -12.75 1.13 -4.97
N ARG A 219 -13.14 0.84 -6.21
CA ARG A 219 -13.06 1.81 -7.32
C ARG A 219 -13.99 3.02 -7.20
N LYS A 220 -15.15 2.88 -6.55
CA LYS A 220 -16.13 3.97 -6.34
C LYS A 220 -15.94 4.72 -5.01
N LEU A 221 -14.99 4.27 -4.20
CA LEU A 221 -14.69 4.86 -2.90
C LEU A 221 -14.11 6.25 -3.08
N GLU A 222 -14.82 7.28 -2.61
CA GLU A 222 -14.37 8.67 -2.63
C GLU A 222 -13.56 9.02 -1.37
N TYR A 223 -13.93 8.46 -0.21
CA TYR A 223 -13.25 8.67 1.08
C TYR A 223 -13.23 7.38 1.89
N LEU A 224 -12.16 7.12 2.65
CA LEU A 224 -12.14 5.94 3.52
C LEU A 224 -13.07 6.17 4.71
N PHE A 225 -12.89 7.27 5.45
CA PHE A 225 -13.54 7.51 6.73
C PHE A 225 -14.48 8.72 6.71
N THR A 226 -15.61 8.61 7.42
CA THR A 226 -16.50 9.74 7.75
C THR A 226 -16.68 9.87 9.26
N GLY A 227 -16.78 11.09 9.78
CA GLY A 227 -17.05 11.35 11.20
C GLY A 227 -15.87 10.98 12.12
N SER A 228 -16.19 10.45 13.30
CA SER A 228 -15.22 10.05 14.32
C SER A 228 -14.60 8.66 14.13
N ALA A 229 -14.79 8.04 12.95
CA ALA A 229 -14.47 6.64 12.71
C ALA A 229 -13.00 6.28 12.99
N GLY A 230 -12.06 7.22 12.81
CA GLY A 230 -10.64 7.00 13.07
C GLY A 230 -10.26 6.87 14.55
N VAL A 231 -11.13 7.29 15.49
CA VAL A 231 -10.96 7.09 16.94
C VAL A 231 -11.04 5.61 17.32
N TYR A 232 -11.75 4.83 16.51
CA TYR A 232 -11.95 3.40 16.75
C TYR A 232 -10.77 2.54 16.29
N LEU A 233 -9.75 3.13 15.65
CA LEU A 233 -8.57 2.47 15.09
C LEU A 233 -7.28 2.91 15.81
N GLN A 234 -7.29 2.84 17.15
CA GLN A 234 -6.23 3.42 18.01
C GLN A 234 -4.85 2.76 17.86
N ASN A 235 -4.82 1.48 17.48
CA ASN A 235 -3.58 0.70 17.34
C ASN A 235 -3.16 0.49 15.88
N LEU A 236 -3.85 1.13 14.94
CA LEU A 236 -3.52 1.04 13.52
C LEU A 236 -2.15 1.69 13.29
N GLN A 237 -1.20 0.91 12.78
CA GLN A 237 0.18 1.32 12.48
C GLN A 237 0.40 1.51 10.98
N VAL A 238 -0.27 0.72 10.14
CA VAL A 238 -0.03 0.69 8.69
C VAL A 238 -1.34 0.78 7.93
N LEU A 239 -1.45 1.77 7.04
CA LEU A 239 -2.56 1.92 6.10
C LEU A 239 -2.06 1.75 4.67
N LYS A 240 -2.59 0.77 3.93
CA LYS A 240 -2.27 0.53 2.52
C LYS A 240 -3.51 0.71 1.66
N ILE A 241 -3.44 1.52 0.63
CA ILE A 241 -4.55 1.79 -0.30
C ILE A 241 -4.07 1.47 -1.71
N LYS A 242 -4.81 0.64 -2.45
CA LYS A 242 -4.40 0.15 -3.76
C LYS A 242 -5.58 0.17 -4.73
N LEU A 243 -5.38 0.64 -5.96
CA LEU A 243 -6.36 0.52 -7.05
C LEU A 243 -7.74 1.12 -6.71
N CYS A 244 -7.79 2.21 -5.94
CA CYS A 244 -9.02 2.91 -5.57
C CYS A 244 -9.16 4.17 -6.43
N ASP A 245 -9.78 4.00 -7.60
CA ASP A 245 -9.74 5.01 -8.67
C ASP A 245 -10.45 6.32 -8.32
N ASP A 246 -11.62 6.27 -7.67
CA ASP A 246 -12.38 7.47 -7.29
C ASP A 246 -11.96 8.13 -5.98
N LEU A 247 -10.93 7.60 -5.32
CA LEU A 247 -10.51 8.07 -4.02
C LEU A 247 -10.00 9.51 -4.09
N LYS A 248 -10.62 10.40 -3.33
CA LYS A 248 -10.28 11.82 -3.24
C LYS A 248 -9.38 12.13 -2.04
N GLY A 249 -9.58 11.44 -0.92
CA GLY A 249 -8.80 11.59 0.30
C GLY A 249 -9.11 10.51 1.34
N ILE A 250 -8.34 10.45 2.42
CA ILE A 250 -8.53 9.44 3.47
C ILE A 250 -9.77 9.76 4.34
N ILE A 251 -9.98 11.02 4.71
CA ILE A 251 -11.12 11.48 5.51
C ILE A 251 -12.02 12.39 4.68
N ALA A 252 -13.33 12.20 4.80
CA ALA A 252 -14.32 13.04 4.15
C ALA A 252 -14.37 14.47 4.74
N PRO A 253 -14.55 15.53 3.92
CA PRO A 253 -14.70 16.90 4.41
C PRO A 253 -15.94 17.06 5.31
N GLY A 254 -15.84 17.91 6.33
CA GLY A 254 -16.99 18.29 7.18
C GLY A 254 -17.34 17.30 8.30
N SER A 255 -16.51 16.29 8.56
CA SER A 255 -16.65 15.43 9.75
C SER A 255 -16.32 16.20 11.04
N PRO A 256 -17.13 16.10 12.12
CA PRO A 256 -16.77 16.68 13.41
C PRO A 256 -15.52 16.00 13.94
N ASP A 257 -14.42 16.75 14.01
CA ASP A 257 -13.07 16.27 14.24
C ASP A 257 -12.87 15.78 15.69
N PRO A 258 -12.74 14.48 15.95
CA PRO A 258 -12.26 14.03 17.25
C PRO A 258 -10.74 14.23 17.32
N ILE A 259 -10.30 14.61 18.51
CA ILE A 259 -8.94 15.03 18.84
C ILE A 259 -7.89 13.91 18.63
N ASP A 260 -8.29 12.65 18.46
CA ASP A 260 -7.40 11.47 18.46
C ASP A 260 -7.69 10.47 17.32
N THR A 261 -7.69 10.95 16.07
CA THR A 261 -7.82 10.07 14.90
C THR A 261 -6.46 9.48 14.51
N PHE A 262 -6.31 8.15 14.56
CA PHE A 262 -5.09 7.38 14.22
C PHE A 262 -3.81 7.69 15.05
N PRO A 263 -3.86 7.63 16.40
CA PRO A 263 -2.74 8.02 17.26
C PRO A 263 -1.47 7.15 17.12
N SER A 264 -1.61 5.95 16.54
CA SER A 264 -0.51 5.00 16.37
C SER A 264 -0.04 4.81 14.92
N LEU A 265 -0.56 5.57 13.96
CA LEU A 265 -0.27 5.35 12.55
C LEU A 265 1.16 5.77 12.21
N GLU A 266 1.96 4.82 11.72
CA GLU A 266 3.38 4.97 11.42
C GLU A 266 3.65 5.02 9.92
N SER A 267 2.82 4.36 9.09
CA SER A 267 3.04 4.30 7.65
C SER A 267 1.76 4.36 6.81
N ILE A 268 1.80 5.17 5.75
CA ILE A 268 0.74 5.25 4.74
C ILE A 268 1.33 4.92 3.37
N HIS A 269 0.79 3.89 2.71
CA HIS A 269 1.16 3.51 1.35
C HIS A 269 -0.04 3.64 0.41
N VAL A 270 0.08 4.41 -0.66
CA VAL A 270 -0.95 4.52 -1.71
C VAL A 270 -0.39 4.10 -3.04
N LYS A 271 -1.11 3.23 -3.75
CA LYS A 271 -0.70 2.69 -5.05
C LYS A 271 -1.84 2.74 -6.06
N ASP A 272 -1.54 3.23 -7.26
CA ASP A 272 -2.42 3.24 -8.43
C ASP A 272 -3.83 3.77 -8.09
N CYS A 273 -3.91 4.87 -7.33
CA CYS A 273 -5.16 5.55 -6.98
C CYS A 273 -5.29 6.81 -7.85
N SER A 274 -6.14 6.73 -8.87
CA SER A 274 -6.09 7.64 -10.02
C SER A 274 -6.57 9.06 -9.73
N ARG A 275 -7.53 9.27 -8.81
CA ARG A 275 -8.12 10.60 -8.52
C ARG A 275 -7.64 11.25 -7.21
N ILE A 276 -6.80 10.59 -6.43
CA ILE A 276 -6.31 11.16 -5.16
C ILE A 276 -5.47 12.39 -5.46
N GLN A 277 -5.84 13.55 -4.90
CA GLN A 277 -5.14 14.81 -5.15
C GLN A 277 -4.17 15.16 -4.03
N THR A 278 -4.60 14.92 -2.79
CA THR A 278 -3.83 15.13 -1.56
C THR A 278 -3.97 13.90 -0.67
N LEU A 279 -2.86 13.48 -0.05
CA LEU A 279 -2.87 12.30 0.81
C LEU A 279 -3.20 12.68 2.26
N VAL A 280 -2.49 13.70 2.75
CA VAL A 280 -2.64 14.21 4.10
C VAL A 280 -3.16 15.64 3.98
N GLY A 281 -4.50 15.76 4.01
CA GLY A 281 -5.16 17.05 4.11
C GLY A 281 -4.85 17.73 5.44
N HIS A 282 -5.07 19.04 5.51
CA HIS A 282 -4.74 19.86 6.68
C HIS A 282 -5.29 19.31 8.02
N LEU A 283 -6.48 18.70 8.02
CA LEU A 283 -7.09 18.09 9.22
C LEU A 283 -6.33 16.85 9.74
N LEU A 284 -5.75 16.05 8.85
CA LEU A 284 -4.97 14.87 9.22
C LEU A 284 -3.58 15.25 9.77
N LEU A 285 -3.00 16.36 9.30
CA LEU A 285 -1.69 16.84 9.76
C LEU A 285 -1.66 17.11 11.28
N LEU A 286 -2.77 17.54 11.87
CA LEU A 286 -2.89 17.83 13.31
C LEU A 286 -2.77 16.58 14.21
N ARG A 287 -2.87 15.37 13.64
CA ARG A 287 -3.21 14.16 14.40
C ARG A 287 -2.27 12.98 14.18
N LEU A 288 -1.52 12.95 13.07
CA LEU A 288 -0.61 11.87 12.70
C LEU A 288 0.77 11.96 13.38
N ARG A 289 0.80 11.98 14.72
CA ARG A 289 2.01 12.27 15.53
C ARG A 289 3.10 11.18 15.52
N LYS A 290 2.79 9.99 15.01
CA LYS A 290 3.75 8.88 14.88
C LYS A 290 4.04 8.53 13.43
N LEU A 291 3.52 9.28 12.47
CA LEU A 291 3.67 8.96 11.05
C LEU A 291 5.13 9.14 10.65
N ARG A 292 5.80 8.04 10.36
CA ARG A 292 7.21 7.99 9.97
C ARG A 292 7.42 7.92 8.47
N LYS A 293 6.48 7.30 7.75
CA LYS A 293 6.69 6.93 6.35
C LYS A 293 5.46 7.18 5.48
N ILE A 294 5.69 7.81 4.34
CA ILE A 294 4.70 7.96 3.27
C ILE A 294 5.28 7.37 1.98
N VAL A 295 4.48 6.55 1.31
CA VAL A 295 4.82 5.98 -0.01
C VAL A 295 3.66 6.21 -0.97
N ALA A 296 3.91 6.85 -2.12
CA ALA A 296 2.93 6.92 -3.21
C ALA A 296 3.50 6.39 -4.52
N LEU A 297 2.75 5.50 -5.18
CA LEU A 297 3.14 4.83 -6.42
C LEU A 297 2.02 4.96 -7.45
N GLY A 298 2.27 5.56 -8.62
CA GLY A 298 1.29 5.57 -9.72
C GLY A 298 0.02 6.40 -9.46
N CYS A 299 0.06 7.35 -8.52
CA CYS A 299 -1.07 8.23 -8.21
C CYS A 299 -1.09 9.43 -9.17
N ASP A 300 -1.70 9.24 -10.33
CA ASP A 300 -1.55 10.15 -11.47
C ASP A 300 -2.18 11.53 -11.27
N SER A 301 -3.19 11.71 -10.42
CA SER A 301 -3.80 13.03 -10.11
C SER A 301 -3.23 13.74 -8.88
N MET A 302 -2.27 13.12 -8.18
CA MET A 302 -1.70 13.69 -6.96
C MET A 302 -0.99 14.99 -7.27
N LYS A 303 -1.36 16.09 -6.59
CA LYS A 303 -0.78 17.42 -6.81
C LYS A 303 0.26 17.78 -5.76
N GLU A 304 0.00 17.38 -4.52
CA GLU A 304 0.86 17.53 -3.36
C GLU A 304 0.56 16.39 -2.36
N ILE A 305 1.52 16.05 -1.53
CA ILE A 305 1.34 14.97 -0.53
C ILE A 305 0.63 15.50 0.70
N ILE A 306 1.11 16.66 1.16
CA ILE A 306 0.67 17.37 2.36
C ILE A 306 0.05 18.70 1.91
N GLU A 307 -1.23 18.88 2.21
CA GLU A 307 -1.94 20.14 1.96
C GLU A 307 -1.58 21.15 3.07
N TRP A 308 -0.87 22.21 2.72
CA TRP A 308 -0.60 23.30 3.66
C TRP A 308 -1.70 24.38 3.60
N SER A 309 -2.10 24.91 4.76
CA SER A 309 -3.07 26.00 4.87
C SER A 309 -2.58 27.09 5.83
N PRO A 310 -2.76 28.39 5.49
CA PRO A 310 -2.41 29.51 6.36
C PRO A 310 -3.31 29.66 7.59
N VAL A 311 -4.45 28.96 7.62
CA VAL A 311 -5.42 28.98 8.73
C VAL A 311 -5.04 27.99 9.84
N MET A 312 -3.93 27.26 9.68
CA MET A 312 -3.51 26.26 10.66
C MET A 312 -2.95 26.91 11.92
N PRO A 313 -3.39 26.50 13.12
CA PRO A 313 -2.74 26.92 14.36
C PRO A 313 -1.32 26.33 14.39
N SER A 314 -0.32 27.18 14.12
CA SER A 314 1.10 26.80 14.03
C SER A 314 1.62 26.08 15.28
N ASP A 315 0.99 26.30 16.44
CA ASP A 315 1.44 25.77 17.72
C ASP A 315 0.88 24.37 18.05
N GLN A 316 -0.01 23.82 17.22
CA GLN A 316 -0.69 22.54 17.48
C GLN A 316 -0.34 21.43 16.49
N VAL A 317 0.39 21.74 15.42
CA VAL A 317 0.77 20.79 14.37
C VAL A 317 2.24 20.46 14.54
N ASP A 318 2.56 19.21 14.83
CA ASP A 318 3.93 18.70 14.80
C ASP A 318 3.96 17.35 14.05
N LEU A 319 4.70 17.31 12.96
CA LEU A 319 4.97 16.12 12.14
C LEU A 319 6.46 15.78 12.14
N SER A 320 7.18 16.18 13.20
CA SER A 320 8.57 15.79 13.47
C SER A 320 8.78 14.28 13.39
N SER A 321 7.75 13.46 13.66
CA SER A 321 7.86 12.01 13.49
C SER A 321 8.12 11.53 12.05
N LEU A 322 7.83 12.34 11.02
CA LEU A 322 7.95 11.96 9.61
C LEU A 322 9.41 11.93 9.17
N LYS A 323 9.86 10.75 8.75
CA LYS A 323 11.26 10.47 8.38
C LYS A 323 11.45 10.20 6.90
N GLU A 324 10.46 9.62 6.24
CA GLU A 324 10.61 9.09 4.89
C GLU A 324 9.43 9.45 3.99
N ILE A 325 9.75 10.00 2.82
CA ILE A 325 8.79 10.20 1.73
C ILE A 325 9.34 9.55 0.46
N HIS A 326 8.57 8.62 -0.10
CA HIS A 326 8.92 7.89 -1.33
C HIS A 326 7.83 8.07 -2.38
N MET A 327 8.21 8.53 -3.57
CA MET A 327 7.31 8.83 -4.68
C MET A 327 7.80 8.15 -5.95
N LEU A 328 6.94 7.35 -6.58
CA LEU A 328 7.29 6.66 -7.81
C LEU A 328 6.17 6.77 -8.85
N ASN A 329 6.49 7.27 -10.03
CA ASN A 329 5.58 7.33 -11.18
C ASN A 329 4.27 8.11 -10.92
N CYS A 330 4.30 9.16 -10.09
CA CYS A 330 3.16 10.05 -9.87
C CYS A 330 3.20 11.19 -10.89
N LYS A 331 2.28 11.19 -11.87
CA LYS A 331 2.45 12.02 -13.07
C LYS A 331 2.06 13.49 -12.93
N SER A 332 1.09 13.84 -12.10
CA SER A 332 0.62 15.23 -11.95
C SER A 332 1.26 16.01 -10.82
N ILE A 333 2.06 15.36 -9.98
CA ILE A 333 2.72 16.04 -8.86
C ILE A 333 3.68 17.08 -9.43
N TRP A 334 3.51 18.32 -9.03
CA TRP A 334 4.32 19.43 -9.53
C TRP A 334 5.30 19.93 -8.46
N ARG A 335 4.94 19.77 -7.17
CA ARG A 335 5.78 19.96 -5.98
C ARG A 335 5.54 18.86 -4.94
N LEU A 336 6.55 18.50 -4.16
CA LEU A 336 6.45 17.46 -3.13
C LEU A 336 6.01 18.05 -1.78
N LEU A 337 6.61 19.18 -1.38
CA LEU A 337 6.33 19.89 -0.12
C LEU A 337 6.15 21.39 -0.35
N ALA A 338 5.32 22.01 0.49
CA ALA A 338 5.28 23.46 0.64
C ALA A 338 6.46 23.90 1.52
N ALA A 339 7.18 24.97 1.17
CA ALA A 339 8.26 25.52 2.00
C ALA A 339 7.76 25.88 3.42
N GLU A 340 6.52 26.33 3.51
CA GLU A 340 5.81 26.69 4.74
C GLU A 340 5.48 25.47 5.62
N SER A 341 5.53 24.25 5.07
CA SER A 341 5.36 23.02 5.83
C SER A 341 6.64 22.53 6.50
N LEU A 342 7.82 22.99 6.07
CA LEU A 342 9.11 22.50 6.57
C LEU A 342 9.30 22.62 8.09
N PRO A 343 8.86 23.70 8.77
CA PRO A 343 8.94 23.77 10.23
C PRO A 343 8.18 22.65 10.95
N LEU A 344 7.21 22.04 10.28
CA LEU A 344 6.39 20.94 10.81
C LEU A 344 7.06 19.57 10.61
N ILE A 345 8.04 19.43 9.71
CA ILE A 345 8.66 18.14 9.30
C ILE A 345 10.18 18.18 9.44
N GLN A 346 10.67 18.55 10.63
CA GLN A 346 12.09 18.84 10.87
C GLN A 346 12.99 17.59 10.88
N ASP A 347 12.45 16.40 11.22
CA ASP A 347 13.22 15.16 11.29
C ASP A 347 13.13 14.31 10.01
N LEU A 348 12.73 14.91 8.89
CA LEU A 348 12.69 14.23 7.60
C LEU A 348 14.11 13.80 7.19
N GLU A 349 14.34 12.49 7.08
CA GLU A 349 15.64 11.88 6.81
C GLU A 349 15.82 11.52 5.33
N THR A 350 14.75 11.14 4.63
CA THR A 350 14.81 10.66 3.24
C THR A 350 13.69 11.21 2.37
N ILE A 351 14.07 11.73 1.21
CA ILE A 351 13.16 12.06 0.10
C ILE A 351 13.62 11.27 -1.13
N ASP A 352 12.75 10.42 -1.66
CA ASP A 352 12.96 9.72 -2.93
C ASP A 352 11.81 10.04 -3.90
N ALA A 353 12.14 10.51 -5.10
CA ALA A 353 11.19 10.78 -6.16
C ALA A 353 11.70 10.29 -7.52
N ILE A 354 10.96 9.34 -8.11
CA ILE A 354 11.36 8.64 -9.32
C ILE A 354 10.21 8.68 -10.35
N TYR A 355 10.51 8.99 -11.62
CA TYR A 355 9.52 9.00 -12.71
C TYR A 355 8.32 9.97 -12.54
N CYS A 356 8.45 11.04 -11.75
CA CYS A 356 7.41 12.06 -11.57
C CYS A 356 7.50 13.16 -12.65
N LYS A 357 6.90 12.90 -13.82
CA LYS A 357 7.16 13.68 -15.05
C LYS A 357 6.82 15.18 -15.01
N ASN A 358 5.84 15.61 -14.20
CA ASN A 358 5.44 17.02 -14.10
C ASN A 358 6.05 17.76 -12.91
N MET A 359 6.90 17.09 -12.11
CA MET A 359 7.53 17.70 -10.95
C MET A 359 8.47 18.81 -11.41
N LYS A 360 8.17 20.06 -11.03
CA LYS A 360 8.97 21.26 -11.36
C LYS A 360 9.90 21.64 -10.23
N GLU A 361 9.43 21.48 -9.00
CA GLU A 361 10.13 21.74 -7.76
C GLU A 361 9.96 20.55 -6.81
N VAL A 362 10.91 20.31 -5.90
CA VAL A 362 10.69 19.38 -4.78
C VAL A 362 10.01 20.12 -3.64
N ILE A 363 10.55 21.30 -3.30
CA ILE A 363 10.03 22.21 -2.28
C ILE A 363 9.71 23.54 -2.96
N GLY A 364 8.44 23.94 -2.93
CA GLY A 364 7.96 25.20 -3.52
C GLY A 364 7.06 25.98 -2.57
N HIS A 365 6.86 27.27 -2.79
CA HIS A 365 5.99 28.10 -1.94
C HIS A 365 4.51 27.80 -2.17
N ALA A 366 3.71 27.81 -1.09
CA ALA A 366 2.27 27.62 -1.15
C ALA A 366 1.54 28.73 -1.91
N GLN A 367 2.03 29.97 -1.83
CA GLN A 367 1.43 31.17 -2.44
C GLN A 367 2.48 31.95 -3.27
N GLU A 368 2.06 32.54 -4.39
CA GLU A 368 2.92 33.35 -5.27
C GLU A 368 3.31 34.72 -4.67
N GLN A 369 2.72 35.10 -3.53
CA GLN A 369 3.05 36.34 -2.83
C GLN A 369 4.17 36.08 -1.84
N SER A 370 5.37 36.48 -2.24
CA SER A 370 6.59 36.46 -1.43
C SER A 370 6.41 37.26 -0.13
N SER A 371 6.11 36.57 0.97
CA SER A 371 6.46 37.08 2.28
C SER A 371 7.97 36.91 2.45
N GLN A 372 8.70 38.03 2.51
CA GLN A 372 10.08 38.04 2.95
C GLN A 372 10.14 37.69 4.44
N ASN A 373 9.91 36.41 4.78
CA ASN A 373 10.35 35.88 6.06
C ASN A 373 11.85 35.56 5.93
N SER A 374 12.62 36.19 6.80
CA SER A 374 14.07 36.36 6.74
C SER A 374 14.89 35.10 7.10
N SER A 375 14.27 33.91 7.12
CA SER A 375 14.94 32.65 7.44
C SER A 375 14.84 31.65 6.30
N TRP A 376 15.99 31.09 5.92
CA TRP A 376 16.06 30.06 4.89
C TRP A 376 15.36 28.76 5.32
N PRO A 377 14.76 28.03 4.37
CA PRO A 377 14.22 26.70 4.65
C PRO A 377 15.32 25.75 5.19
N ARG A 378 14.96 24.92 6.17
CA ARG A 378 15.89 24.01 6.86
C ARG A 378 15.34 22.59 6.87
N LEU A 379 16.18 21.65 6.46
CA LEU A 379 15.94 20.20 6.59
C LEU A 379 17.19 19.59 7.22
N GLN A 380 17.36 19.82 8.52
CA GLN A 380 18.62 19.54 9.22
C GLN A 380 18.91 18.04 9.35
N GLN A 381 17.88 17.20 9.40
CA GLN A 381 18.00 15.74 9.54
C GLN A 381 18.00 15.00 8.20
N LEU A 382 17.87 15.70 7.06
CA LEU A 382 17.85 15.06 5.75
C LEU A 382 19.20 14.42 5.45
N LYS A 383 19.21 13.09 5.30
CA LYS A 383 20.39 12.27 5.00
C LYS A 383 20.45 11.89 3.52
N SER A 384 19.31 11.63 2.90
CA SER A 384 19.25 11.17 1.51
C SER A 384 18.22 11.94 0.69
N LEU A 385 18.66 12.48 -0.44
CA LEU A 385 17.81 13.10 -1.46
C LEU A 385 18.04 12.39 -2.81
N SER A 386 17.11 11.54 -3.22
CA SER A 386 17.17 10.80 -4.48
C SER A 386 16.10 11.30 -5.45
N LEU A 387 16.54 11.83 -6.58
CA LEU A 387 15.70 12.42 -7.63
C LEU A 387 16.08 11.79 -8.97
N SER A 388 15.21 10.94 -9.50
CA SER A 388 15.50 10.16 -10.70
C SER A 388 14.42 10.28 -11.76
N LEU A 389 14.82 10.54 -13.00
CA LEU A 389 13.95 10.57 -14.17
C LEU A 389 12.80 11.58 -14.02
N LEU A 390 13.17 12.81 -13.64
CA LEU A 390 12.27 13.95 -13.44
C LEU A 390 12.48 15.00 -14.57
N PRO A 391 11.88 14.80 -15.75
CA PRO A 391 12.14 15.61 -16.95
C PRO A 391 11.72 17.08 -16.84
N ALA A 392 10.79 17.41 -15.95
CA ALA A 392 10.31 18.77 -15.72
C ALA A 392 11.02 19.51 -14.58
N LEU A 393 11.85 18.82 -13.77
CA LEU A 393 12.42 19.38 -12.55
C LEU A 393 13.37 20.52 -12.90
N LYS A 394 13.06 21.73 -12.45
CA LYS A 394 13.86 22.94 -12.67
C LYS A 394 14.72 23.28 -11.45
N SER A 395 14.18 23.06 -10.27
CA SER A 395 14.73 23.46 -8.99
C SER A 395 14.41 22.40 -7.94
N ILE A 396 15.28 22.18 -6.95
CA ILE A 396 14.90 21.37 -5.78
C ILE A 396 14.18 22.26 -4.76
N CYS A 397 14.68 23.48 -4.56
CA CYS A 397 14.07 24.54 -3.77
C CYS A 397 14.50 25.89 -4.35
N ASP A 398 13.58 26.84 -4.44
CA ASP A 398 13.87 28.17 -5.00
C ASP A 398 14.69 29.05 -4.06
N GLN A 399 14.68 28.75 -2.77
CA GLN A 399 15.52 29.36 -1.76
C GLN A 399 16.69 28.44 -1.38
N PRO A 400 17.79 28.99 -0.83
CA PRO A 400 18.86 28.18 -0.25
C PRO A 400 18.30 27.26 0.83
N LEU A 401 18.61 25.97 0.73
CA LEU A 401 18.20 24.95 1.70
C LEU A 401 19.40 24.59 2.56
N ILE A 402 19.22 24.67 3.88
CA ILE A 402 20.25 24.19 4.83
C ILE A 402 19.97 22.72 5.19
N CYS A 403 20.85 21.83 4.73
CA CYS A 403 20.84 20.39 5.03
C CYS A 403 22.17 19.95 5.67
N SER A 404 22.26 19.98 6.99
CA SER A 404 23.52 19.72 7.71
C SER A 404 23.86 18.23 7.83
N SER A 405 22.85 17.35 7.83
CA SER A 405 23.06 15.89 7.97
C SER A 405 23.10 15.14 6.64
N ILE A 406 23.12 15.85 5.51
CA ILE A 406 23.02 15.21 4.19
C ILE A 406 24.25 14.33 3.93
N GLU A 407 23.99 13.08 3.57
CA GLU A 407 25.01 12.08 3.25
C GLU A 407 25.06 11.83 1.76
N GLU A 408 23.90 11.82 1.10
CA GLU A 408 23.79 11.50 -0.32
C GLU A 408 22.77 12.38 -1.04
N ILE A 409 23.18 12.87 -2.21
CA ILE A 409 22.29 13.53 -3.18
C ILE A 409 22.41 12.80 -4.50
N ALA A 410 21.30 12.40 -5.09
CA ALA A 410 21.26 11.84 -6.44
C ALA A 410 20.28 12.63 -7.31
N ALA A 411 20.77 13.13 -8.45
CA ALA A 411 19.96 13.81 -9.46
C ALA A 411 20.24 13.18 -10.84
N ARG A 412 19.52 12.10 -11.15
CA ARG A 412 19.70 11.29 -12.37
C ARG A 412 18.57 11.55 -13.36
N GLY A 413 18.87 11.75 -14.64
CA GLY A 413 17.81 11.95 -15.65
C GLY A 413 16.90 13.17 -15.38
N CYS A 414 17.47 14.25 -14.84
CA CYS A 414 16.79 15.52 -14.54
C CYS A 414 17.33 16.64 -15.46
N PRO A 415 17.01 16.67 -16.77
CA PRO A 415 17.64 17.52 -17.78
C PRO A 415 17.36 19.02 -17.66
N LYS A 416 16.32 19.42 -16.90
CA LYS A 416 15.98 20.85 -16.70
C LYS A 416 16.46 21.43 -15.37
N LEU A 417 17.01 20.61 -14.48
CA LEU A 417 17.51 21.01 -13.17
C LEU A 417 18.63 22.05 -13.31
N LYS A 418 18.43 23.25 -12.78
CA LYS A 418 19.43 24.32 -12.88
C LYS A 418 20.28 24.44 -11.64
N ARG A 419 19.75 24.05 -10.47
CA ARG A 419 20.33 24.37 -9.17
C ARG A 419 20.19 23.20 -8.21
N ILE A 420 21.24 22.99 -7.42
CA ILE A 420 21.18 22.16 -6.21
C ILE A 420 21.22 23.14 -5.04
N PRO A 421 20.15 23.27 -4.24
CA PRO A 421 19.97 24.35 -3.27
C PRO A 421 20.74 24.07 -1.98
N LEU A 422 21.95 23.53 -2.04
CA LEU A 422 22.78 23.38 -0.84
C LEU A 422 23.39 24.72 -0.47
N TYR A 423 22.93 25.29 0.63
CA TYR A 423 23.68 26.36 1.30
C TYR A 423 24.75 25.78 2.21
N LEU A 424 25.98 26.28 2.09
CA LEU A 424 27.09 25.89 2.96
C LEU A 424 27.22 26.90 4.10
N PRO A 425 26.77 26.59 5.33
CA PRO A 425 26.94 27.49 6.45
C PRO A 425 28.44 27.75 6.72
N PRO A 426 28.81 29.02 7.00
CA PRO A 426 30.19 29.33 7.35
C PRO A 426 30.57 28.64 8.66
N GLY A 427 31.74 28.01 8.66
CA GLY A 427 32.32 27.37 9.84
C GLY A 427 32.89 28.39 10.85
N PRO A 428 33.58 27.91 11.90
CA PRO A 428 34.22 28.76 12.91
C PRO A 428 35.18 29.80 12.33
N ASP A 429 35.84 29.45 11.21
CA ASP A 429 36.81 30.29 10.51
C ASP A 429 36.14 31.28 9.52
N GLY A 430 34.80 31.36 9.51
CA GLY A 430 34.02 32.21 8.61
C GLY A 430 33.91 31.71 7.16
N CYS A 431 34.60 30.63 6.81
CA CYS A 431 34.56 30.04 5.46
C CYS A 431 33.43 29.02 5.31
N PRO A 432 32.75 28.96 4.15
CA PRO A 432 31.75 27.93 3.87
C PRO A 432 32.40 26.53 3.88
N SER A 433 31.72 25.56 4.48
CA SER A 433 32.19 24.18 4.54
C SER A 433 31.11 23.20 4.05
N PRO A 434 31.49 22.11 3.36
CA PRO A 434 30.54 21.08 2.96
C PRO A 434 29.93 20.41 4.21
N PRO A 435 28.72 19.83 4.10
CA PRO A 435 28.13 19.08 5.20
C PRO A 435 29.06 17.95 5.66
N PRO A 436 29.26 17.77 6.98
CA PRO A 436 30.32 16.93 7.52
C PRO A 436 30.18 15.45 7.14
N ASN A 437 28.96 14.97 6.93
CA ASN A 437 28.67 13.58 6.59
C ASN A 437 28.44 13.35 5.09
N LEU A 438 28.63 14.37 4.24
CA LEU A 438 28.42 14.24 2.81
C LEU A 438 29.39 13.22 2.22
N LYS A 439 28.84 12.16 1.61
CA LYS A 439 29.61 11.07 1.00
C LYS A 439 29.64 11.21 -0.51
N ASN A 440 28.46 11.32 -1.14
CA ASN A 440 28.33 11.29 -2.59
C ASN A 440 27.28 12.26 -3.12
N ILE A 441 27.59 12.89 -4.25
CA ILE A 441 26.65 13.61 -5.11
C ILE A 441 26.63 12.92 -6.47
N TYR A 442 25.57 12.19 -6.77
CA TYR A 442 25.37 11.53 -8.06
C TYR A 442 24.70 12.47 -9.05
N VAL A 443 25.36 12.67 -10.18
CA VAL A 443 24.84 13.44 -11.32
C VAL A 443 25.07 12.67 -12.61
N GLN A 444 24.20 12.90 -13.59
CA GLN A 444 24.21 12.11 -14.83
C GLN A 444 25.53 12.20 -15.61
N SER A 445 26.15 13.38 -15.67
CA SER A 445 27.39 13.56 -16.41
C SER A 445 28.19 14.75 -15.90
N LYS A 446 29.45 14.87 -16.37
CA LYS A 446 30.31 16.01 -16.06
C LYS A 446 29.75 17.29 -16.64
N GLU A 447 29.29 17.28 -17.89
CA GLU A 447 28.65 18.44 -18.55
C GLU A 447 27.45 18.92 -17.73
N ARG A 448 26.71 17.96 -17.14
CA ARG A 448 25.56 18.28 -16.32
C ARG A 448 25.95 19.02 -15.04
N TRP A 449 26.97 18.53 -14.34
CA TRP A 449 27.53 19.21 -13.16
C TRP A 449 28.04 20.61 -13.51
N GLU A 450 28.74 20.75 -14.64
CA GLU A 450 29.28 22.03 -15.06
C GLU A 450 28.19 23.07 -15.37
N SER A 451 27.04 22.62 -15.88
CA SER A 451 25.89 23.47 -16.22
C SER A 451 25.07 23.99 -15.03
N LEU A 452 25.34 23.50 -13.80
CA LEU A 452 24.61 23.94 -12.61
C LEU A 452 24.97 25.38 -12.23
N GLU A 453 23.95 26.17 -11.90
CA GLU A 453 24.08 27.56 -11.45
C GLU A 453 24.29 27.61 -9.93
N TRP A 454 25.25 28.42 -9.47
CA TRP A 454 25.58 28.63 -8.05
C TRP A 454 25.57 30.12 -7.69
N PRO A 455 24.41 30.81 -7.76
CA PRO A 455 24.35 32.27 -7.68
C PRO A 455 24.64 32.85 -6.29
N ILE A 456 24.53 32.05 -5.23
CA ILE A 456 24.58 32.53 -3.83
C ILE A 456 25.95 32.26 -3.18
N GLN A 457 26.56 31.13 -3.51
CA GLN A 457 27.92 30.76 -3.08
C GLN A 457 28.64 30.09 -4.26
N PRO A 458 29.26 30.87 -5.18
CA PRO A 458 29.99 30.31 -6.31
C PRO A 458 31.09 29.31 -5.91
N GLU A 459 31.70 29.53 -4.75
CA GLU A 459 32.75 28.67 -4.19
C GLU A 459 32.23 27.28 -3.78
N ALA A 460 30.91 27.15 -3.52
CA ALA A 460 30.30 25.89 -3.12
C ALA A 460 30.48 24.79 -4.18
N LYS A 461 30.48 25.14 -5.47
CA LYS A 461 30.74 24.18 -6.56
C LYS A 461 32.10 23.51 -6.40
N THR A 462 33.14 24.30 -6.14
CA THR A 462 34.52 23.79 -5.97
C THR A 462 34.65 22.96 -4.70
N LEU A 463 34.01 23.38 -3.60
CA LEU A 463 34.02 22.66 -2.32
C LEU A 463 33.29 21.31 -2.40
N LEU A 464 32.24 21.24 -3.21
CA LEU A 464 31.44 20.02 -3.38
C LEU A 464 32.01 19.06 -4.45
N GLN A 465 32.87 19.55 -5.35
CA GLN A 465 33.47 18.77 -6.44
C GLN A 465 34.07 17.40 -6.02
N PRO A 466 34.77 17.26 -4.87
CA PRO A 466 35.34 15.96 -4.46
C PRO A 466 34.29 14.87 -4.19
N PHE A 467 33.07 15.26 -3.84
CA PHE A 467 31.96 14.35 -3.53
C PHE A 467 31.18 13.92 -4.78
N VAL A 468 31.45 14.54 -5.94
CA VAL A 468 30.69 14.26 -7.16
C VAL A 468 31.06 12.91 -7.75
N ARG A 469 30.05 12.15 -8.15
CA ARG A 469 30.14 10.88 -8.87
C ARG A 469 29.26 10.96 -10.11
N TYR A 470 29.80 10.50 -11.23
CA TYR A 470 29.08 10.48 -12.50
C TYR A 470 28.45 9.11 -12.71
N ASP A 471 27.14 9.09 -12.86
CA ASP A 471 26.33 7.87 -13.00
C ASP A 471 25.38 8.05 -14.19
N PRO A 472 25.80 7.63 -15.40
CA PRO A 472 25.18 8.00 -16.68
C PRO A 472 23.76 7.47 -16.93
#